data_AF-A0AB40A585-F1
#
_entry.id   AF-A0AB40A585-F1
#
_cell.length_a   1.000
_cell.length_b   1.000
_cell.length_c   1.000
_cell.angle_alpha   90.00
_cell.angle_beta   90.00
_cell.angle_gamma   90.00
#
_symmetry.space_group_name_H-M   'P 1'
#
loop_
_entity.id
_entity.type
_entity.pdbx_description
1 polymer ?
#
loop_
_entity_poly.entity_id
_entity_poly.type
_entity_poly.pdbx_seq_one_letter_code
_entity_poly.pdbx_strand_id
1 'polypeptide(L)'
;MDPTTNDYKEFVTDLVIPHQRMNVNINPDHITMLEGTKIKKQHSRKRRAHKSGVLSRKEYAKLGLNTLPTKQMKYEEALPLHNLWKGYVREHLELREGAEVPEVHDPRYEEFSRQLVKLDLHGSKLKVVQSKCRTLEDLAGICVMDTKNVLKLLGKDHRLRTIPKSECVFGMKVGNMQFTIFGKHLNIRPAERSVKKIKNFVEPFM
;
A
#
# COMPACT_ATOMS: atom_id res chain seq x y z
N MET A 1 27.47 50.41 6.29
CA MET A 1 28.00 49.03 6.25
C MET A 1 27.53 48.37 7.53
N ASP A 2 26.95 47.18 7.43
CA ASP A 2 26.35 46.50 8.58
C ASP A 2 27.45 46.15 9.61
N PRO A 3 27.22 46.41 10.92
CA PRO A 3 28.23 46.20 11.96
C PRO A 3 28.73 44.75 12.04
N THR A 4 27.89 43.80 11.62
CA THR A 4 28.18 42.36 11.61
C THR A 4 29.24 41.98 10.58
N THR A 5 29.27 42.64 9.42
CA THR A 5 30.22 42.32 8.34
C THR A 5 31.66 42.68 8.72
N ASN A 6 31.83 43.66 9.62
CA ASN A 6 33.13 44.10 10.08
C ASN A 6 33.79 43.10 11.04
N ASP A 7 32.99 42.47 11.92
CA ASP A 7 33.41 41.44 12.88
C ASP A 7 33.97 40.19 12.16
N TYR A 8 33.30 39.73 11.09
CA TYR A 8 33.78 38.59 10.31
C TYR A 8 35.05 38.89 9.52
N LYS A 9 35.22 40.13 9.05
CA LYS A 9 36.43 40.53 8.35
C LYS A 9 37.62 40.48 9.31
N GLU A 10 37.44 40.97 10.52
CA GLU A 10 38.43 40.95 11.59
C GLU A 10 38.82 39.51 11.96
N PHE A 11 37.82 38.64 12.18
CA PHE A 11 38.03 37.21 12.43
C PHE A 11 38.85 36.51 11.33
N VAL A 12 38.51 36.72 10.05
CA VAL A 12 39.24 36.10 8.93
C VAL A 12 40.66 36.64 8.81
N THR A 13 40.86 37.94 9.04
CA THR A 13 42.22 38.52 9.04
C THR A 13 43.08 38.03 10.20
N ASP A 14 42.49 37.69 11.34
CA ASP A 14 43.23 37.20 12.50
C ASP A 14 43.76 35.78 12.33
N LEU A 15 43.12 34.98 11.47
CA LEU A 15 43.58 33.64 11.08
C LEU A 15 44.82 33.66 10.16
N VAL A 16 45.20 34.83 9.64
CA VAL A 16 46.39 35.01 8.80
C VAL A 16 47.58 35.45 9.65
N ILE A 17 48.77 34.95 9.30
CA ILE A 17 50.04 35.28 9.98
C ILE A 17 50.23 36.82 9.98
N PRO A 18 50.59 37.47 11.10
CA PRO A 18 50.56 38.93 11.26
C PRO A 18 51.21 39.74 10.13
N HIS A 19 52.37 39.29 9.66
CA HIS A 19 53.15 39.97 8.61
C HIS A 19 52.50 39.90 7.22
N GLN A 20 51.53 39.01 7.00
CA GLN A 20 50.82 38.84 5.73
C GLN A 20 49.44 39.53 5.72
N ARG A 21 48.96 40.00 6.87
CA ARG A 21 47.62 40.64 7.02
C ARG A 21 47.43 41.88 6.16
N MET A 22 48.50 42.65 5.97
CA MET A 22 48.50 43.89 5.16
C MET A 22 48.21 43.65 3.66
N ASN A 23 48.43 42.42 3.17
CA ASN A 23 48.26 42.05 1.75
C ASN A 23 47.03 41.17 1.50
N VAL A 24 46.13 41.01 2.48
CA VAL A 24 44.94 40.18 2.33
C VAL A 24 43.84 40.96 1.61
N ASN A 25 43.68 40.71 0.30
CA ASN A 25 42.55 41.21 -0.47
C ASN A 25 41.34 40.28 -0.29
N ILE A 26 40.53 40.51 0.74
CA ILE A 26 39.31 39.73 0.99
C ILE A 26 38.24 40.19 -0.01
N ASN A 27 37.89 39.33 -0.95
CA ASN A 27 36.77 39.57 -1.86
C ASN A 27 35.47 39.70 -1.02
N PRO A 28 34.75 40.84 -1.06
CA PRO A 28 33.53 41.04 -0.28
C PRO A 28 32.44 40.00 -0.58
N ASP A 29 32.43 39.41 -1.78
CA ASP A 29 31.49 38.34 -2.16
C ASP A 29 31.78 36.99 -1.46
N HIS A 30 32.94 36.83 -0.83
CA HIS A 30 33.29 35.62 -0.09
C HIS A 30 32.88 35.73 1.39
N ILE A 31 32.74 36.96 1.92
CA ILE A 31 32.25 37.21 3.29
C ILE A 31 30.76 36.85 3.38
N THR A 32 29.99 37.08 2.32
CA THR A 32 28.57 36.70 2.22
C THR A 32 28.32 35.20 2.08
N MET A 33 29.37 34.37 1.93
CA MET A 33 29.28 32.90 1.97
C MET A 33 29.38 32.34 3.39
N LEU A 34 29.88 33.12 4.35
CA LEU A 34 30.04 32.76 5.78
C LEU A 34 28.87 33.22 6.63
N GLU A 35 28.21 34.32 6.26
CA GLU A 35 26.80 34.48 6.58
C GLU A 35 26.10 33.33 5.88
N GLY A 36 25.89 32.23 6.60
CA GLY A 36 25.16 31.06 6.12
C GLY A 36 23.84 31.57 5.60
N THR A 37 23.82 31.88 4.29
CA THR A 37 22.61 32.24 3.60
C THR A 37 21.75 31.05 3.91
N LYS A 38 20.67 31.29 4.67
CA LYS A 38 19.52 30.41 4.58
C LYS A 38 19.30 30.39 3.08
N ILE A 39 19.80 29.35 2.41
CA ILE A 39 19.51 29.04 1.02
C ILE A 39 18.02 29.20 1.05
N LYS A 40 17.50 30.30 0.48
CA LYS A 40 16.07 30.55 0.48
C LYS A 40 15.58 29.30 -0.18
N LYS A 41 14.98 28.39 0.60
CA LYS A 41 14.52 27.09 0.10
C LYS A 41 13.84 27.47 -1.19
N GLN A 42 14.21 26.83 -2.30
CA GLN A 42 13.56 27.07 -3.60
C GLN A 42 12.07 26.71 -3.48
N HIS A 43 11.32 27.54 -2.79
CA HIS A 43 9.90 27.53 -2.50
C HIS A 43 9.29 28.63 -3.37
N SER A 44 9.69 28.68 -4.63
CA SER A 44 8.98 29.46 -5.63
C SER A 44 9.19 28.89 -7.03
N ARG A 45 9.29 27.55 -7.16
CA ARG A 45 8.64 26.96 -8.33
C ARG A 45 7.16 27.23 -8.12
N LYS A 46 6.64 28.31 -8.74
CA LYS A 46 5.22 28.53 -8.99
C LYS A 46 4.69 27.19 -9.44
N ARG A 47 4.06 26.44 -8.52
CA ARG A 47 3.37 25.21 -8.87
C ARG A 47 2.35 25.69 -9.87
N ARG A 48 2.54 25.37 -11.15
CA ARG A 48 1.51 25.60 -12.16
C ARG A 48 0.25 25.04 -11.53
N ALA A 49 -0.75 25.89 -11.34
CA ALA A 49 -2.06 25.49 -10.87
C ALA A 49 -2.70 24.68 -12.01
N HIS A 50 -2.14 23.51 -12.30
CA HIS A 50 -2.93 22.46 -12.89
C HIS A 50 -4.03 22.23 -11.86
N LYS A 51 -5.25 22.66 -12.21
CA LYS A 51 -6.46 22.11 -11.62
C LYS A 51 -6.41 20.61 -11.91
N SER A 52 -5.66 19.86 -11.12
CA SER A 52 -5.78 18.42 -11.14
C SER A 52 -7.20 18.18 -10.67
N GLY A 53 -8.05 17.57 -11.50
CA GLY A 53 -9.35 17.03 -11.08
C GLY A 53 -9.21 15.89 -10.06
N VAL A 54 -8.12 15.88 -9.30
CA VAL A 54 -7.68 14.87 -8.36
C VAL A 54 -7.42 15.59 -7.04
N LEU A 55 -8.02 15.06 -5.99
CA LEU A 55 -7.88 15.55 -4.63
C LEU A 55 -6.40 15.54 -4.21
N SER A 56 -5.95 16.61 -3.55
CA SER A 56 -4.67 16.57 -2.85
C SER A 56 -4.72 15.58 -1.70
N ARG A 57 -3.54 15.14 -1.23
CA ARG A 57 -3.46 14.19 -0.11
C ARG A 57 -4.11 14.71 1.18
N LYS A 58 -4.12 16.03 1.40
CA LYS A 58 -4.78 16.65 2.55
C LYS A 58 -6.30 16.57 2.43
N GLU A 59 -6.85 16.87 1.26
CA GLU A 59 -8.29 16.77 0.98
C GLU A 59 -8.76 15.32 1.03
N TYR A 60 -7.99 14.40 0.45
CA TYR A 60 -8.26 12.96 0.49
C TYR A 60 -8.35 12.42 1.93
N ALA A 61 -7.41 12.83 2.79
CA ALA A 61 -7.40 12.46 4.21
C ALA A 61 -8.57 13.12 4.98
N LYS A 62 -8.87 14.39 4.69
CA LYS A 62 -10.00 15.11 5.30
C LYS A 62 -11.33 14.43 4.99
N LEU A 63 -11.48 13.88 3.78
CA LEU A 63 -12.66 13.12 3.35
C LEU A 63 -12.71 11.70 3.91
N GLY A 64 -11.64 11.22 4.57
CA GLY A 64 -11.60 9.86 5.13
C GLY A 64 -11.64 8.75 4.08
N LEU A 65 -11.34 9.06 2.82
CA LEU A 65 -11.37 8.07 1.74
C LEU A 65 -10.40 6.91 2.05
N ASN A 66 -10.86 5.67 1.87
CA ASN A 66 -10.14 4.44 2.22
C ASN A 66 -9.72 4.31 3.70
N THR A 67 -10.34 5.08 4.59
CA THR A 67 -10.15 4.97 6.04
C THR A 67 -11.32 4.20 6.64
N LEU A 68 -11.04 3.03 7.20
CA LEU A 68 -12.05 2.23 7.90
C LEU A 68 -11.95 2.48 9.41
N PRO A 69 -13.10 2.56 10.13
CA PRO A 69 -13.10 2.67 11.58
C PRO A 69 -12.63 1.35 12.20
N THR A 70 -11.40 1.32 12.71
CA THR A 70 -10.77 0.10 13.22
C THR A 70 -11.35 -0.40 14.54
N LYS A 71 -11.88 0.49 15.38
CA LYS A 71 -12.35 0.18 16.75
C LYS A 71 -13.86 -0.09 16.87
N GLN A 72 -14.63 0.18 15.82
CA GLN A 72 -16.10 0.18 15.89
C GLN A 72 -16.74 -0.95 15.07
N MET A 73 -15.99 -1.58 14.17
CA MET A 73 -16.56 -2.54 13.23
C MET A 73 -16.68 -3.92 13.86
N LYS A 74 -17.91 -4.43 13.95
CA LYS A 74 -18.19 -5.78 14.47
C LYS A 74 -18.15 -6.81 13.34
N TYR A 75 -17.71 -8.03 13.63
CA TYR A 75 -17.67 -9.11 12.65
C TYR A 75 -19.04 -9.41 12.02
N GLU A 76 -20.11 -9.30 12.80
CA GLU A 76 -21.49 -9.52 12.38
C GLU A 76 -21.91 -8.56 11.27
N GLU A 77 -21.42 -7.32 11.30
CA GLU A 77 -21.73 -6.30 10.29
C GLU A 77 -21.11 -6.63 8.93
N ALA A 78 -20.05 -7.45 8.90
CA ALA A 78 -19.43 -7.94 7.67
C ALA A 78 -20.06 -9.24 7.13
N LEU A 79 -20.93 -9.91 7.90
CA LEU A 79 -21.58 -11.15 7.45
C LEU A 79 -22.50 -10.94 6.22
N PRO A 80 -23.32 -9.88 6.13
CA PRO A 80 -24.10 -9.60 4.93
C PRO A 80 -23.22 -9.45 3.68
N LEU A 81 -22.07 -8.77 3.82
CA LEU A 81 -21.10 -8.62 2.73
C LEU A 81 -20.54 -9.98 2.29
N HIS A 82 -20.25 -10.87 3.24
CA HIS A 82 -19.83 -12.23 2.92
C HIS A 82 -20.93 -13.06 2.24
N ASN A 83 -22.18 -12.90 2.64
CA ASN A 83 -23.31 -13.60 2.01
C ASN A 83 -23.51 -13.12 0.56
N LEU A 84 -23.39 -11.81 0.31
CA LEU A 84 -23.40 -11.26 -1.04
C LEU A 84 -22.25 -11.83 -1.88
N TRP A 85 -21.04 -11.88 -1.31
CA TRP A 85 -19.87 -12.44 -1.99
C TRP A 85 -20.06 -13.91 -2.37
N LYS A 86 -20.67 -14.75 -1.51
CA LYS A 86 -20.98 -16.14 -1.86
C LYS A 86 -21.91 -16.24 -3.09
N GLY A 87 -22.93 -15.37 -3.16
CA GLY A 87 -23.83 -15.30 -4.31
C GLY A 87 -23.09 -14.91 -5.58
N TYR A 88 -22.28 -13.86 -5.51
CA TYR A 88 -21.42 -13.40 -6.60
C TYR A 88 -20.49 -14.49 -7.12
N VAL A 89 -19.79 -15.20 -6.23
CA VAL A 89 -18.86 -16.28 -6.62
C VAL A 89 -19.61 -17.43 -7.29
N ARG A 90 -20.79 -17.79 -6.76
CA ARG A 90 -21.63 -18.85 -7.30
C ARG A 90 -22.07 -18.55 -8.73
N GLU A 91 -22.51 -17.32 -8.98
CA GLU A 91 -22.92 -16.87 -10.31
C GLU A 91 -21.72 -16.73 -11.26
N HIS A 92 -20.63 -16.13 -10.82
CA HIS A 92 -19.45 -15.86 -11.65
C HIS A 92 -18.70 -17.13 -12.07
N LEU A 93 -18.70 -18.16 -11.23
CA LEU A 93 -18.08 -19.45 -11.51
C LEU A 93 -19.07 -20.48 -12.07
N GLU A 94 -20.30 -20.05 -12.38
CA GLU A 94 -21.37 -20.90 -12.95
C GLU A 94 -21.67 -22.16 -12.10
N LEU A 95 -21.46 -22.06 -10.78
CA LEU A 95 -21.69 -23.14 -9.83
C LEU A 95 -23.21 -23.26 -9.57
N ARG A 96 -23.91 -24.07 -10.38
CA ARG A 96 -25.33 -24.38 -10.14
C ARG A 96 -25.52 -25.08 -8.79
N GLU A 97 -26.73 -25.04 -8.23
CA GLU A 97 -27.04 -25.80 -7.02
C GLU A 97 -26.83 -27.31 -7.27
N GLY A 98 -25.86 -27.91 -6.57
CA GLY A 98 -25.43 -29.28 -6.78
C GLY A 98 -24.25 -29.46 -7.75
N ALA A 99 -23.73 -28.40 -8.38
CA ALA A 99 -22.51 -28.48 -9.16
C ALA A 99 -21.29 -28.61 -8.25
N GLU A 100 -20.51 -29.67 -8.46
CA GLU A 100 -19.24 -29.85 -7.78
C GLU A 100 -18.18 -28.94 -8.38
N VAL A 101 -17.35 -28.38 -7.49
CA VAL A 101 -16.18 -27.63 -7.92
C VAL A 101 -15.23 -28.61 -8.63
N PRO A 102 -14.66 -28.27 -9.81
CA PRO A 102 -13.78 -29.18 -10.54
C PRO A 102 -12.62 -29.67 -9.67
N GLU A 103 -12.38 -30.97 -9.68
CA GLU A 103 -11.23 -31.56 -8.98
C GLU A 103 -9.92 -31.17 -9.65
N VAL A 104 -8.81 -31.29 -8.92
CA VAL A 104 -7.47 -30.88 -9.36
C VAL A 104 -7.05 -31.52 -10.69
N HIS A 105 -7.43 -32.76 -10.93
CA HIS A 105 -7.08 -33.52 -12.12
C HIS A 105 -7.99 -33.25 -13.31
N ASP A 106 -9.03 -32.45 -13.11
CA ASP A 106 -10.05 -32.19 -14.10
C ASP A 106 -9.58 -31.07 -15.05
N PRO A 107 -9.68 -31.19 -16.39
CA PRO A 107 -9.19 -30.17 -17.33
C PRO A 107 -9.80 -28.76 -17.12
N ARG A 108 -10.98 -28.70 -16.48
CA ARG A 108 -11.70 -27.47 -16.13
C ARG A 108 -11.05 -26.72 -14.95
N TYR A 109 -10.23 -27.39 -14.15
CA TYR A 109 -9.59 -26.83 -12.96
C TYR A 109 -8.69 -25.64 -13.29
N GLU A 110 -7.97 -25.70 -14.41
CA GLU A 110 -7.05 -24.64 -14.84
C GLU A 110 -7.80 -23.34 -15.15
N GLU A 111 -8.90 -23.44 -15.91
CA GLU A 111 -9.78 -22.30 -16.21
C GLU A 111 -10.43 -21.76 -14.95
N PHE A 112 -10.99 -22.64 -14.12
CA PHE A 112 -11.63 -22.29 -12.86
C PHE A 112 -10.68 -21.54 -11.94
N SER A 113 -9.45 -22.04 -11.77
CA SER A 113 -8.40 -21.42 -10.97
C SER A 113 -8.03 -20.04 -11.51
N ARG A 114 -7.98 -19.87 -12.83
CA ARG A 114 -7.70 -18.57 -13.46
C ARG A 114 -8.83 -17.56 -13.24
N GLN A 115 -10.08 -18.00 -13.29
CA GLN A 115 -11.23 -17.16 -12.97
C GLN A 115 -11.23 -16.78 -11.48
N LEU A 116 -10.92 -17.73 -10.60
CA LEU A 116 -10.88 -17.52 -9.15
C LEU A 116 -9.94 -16.37 -8.73
N VAL A 117 -8.74 -16.28 -9.30
CA VAL A 117 -7.78 -15.21 -8.98
C VAL A 117 -8.28 -13.84 -9.44
N LYS A 118 -9.11 -13.78 -10.48
CA LYS A 118 -9.66 -12.53 -11.03
C LYS A 118 -10.85 -12.00 -10.23
N LEU A 119 -11.46 -12.83 -9.39
CA LEU A 119 -12.60 -12.46 -8.57
C LEU A 119 -12.28 -11.27 -7.68
N ASP A 120 -13.33 -10.55 -7.31
CA ASP A 120 -13.23 -9.62 -6.20
C ASP A 120 -13.09 -10.37 -4.87
N LEU A 121 -12.25 -9.86 -3.97
CA LEU A 121 -12.01 -10.40 -2.65
C LEU A 121 -12.76 -9.64 -1.55
N HIS A 122 -13.42 -8.52 -1.84
CA HIS A 122 -14.28 -7.85 -0.86
C HIS A 122 -15.42 -8.79 -0.43
N GLY A 123 -15.53 -9.07 0.86
CA GLY A 123 -16.48 -10.05 1.43
C GLY A 123 -16.00 -11.49 1.45
N SER A 124 -14.85 -11.81 0.83
CA SER A 124 -14.28 -13.16 0.91
C SER A 124 -13.82 -13.47 2.34
N LYS A 125 -14.01 -14.72 2.77
CA LYS A 125 -13.39 -15.24 4.00
C LYS A 125 -12.02 -15.79 3.64
N LEU A 126 -10.99 -15.17 4.20
CA LEU A 126 -9.61 -15.53 3.95
C LEU A 126 -8.93 -15.93 5.26
N LYS A 127 -8.02 -16.89 5.17
CA LYS A 127 -7.10 -17.29 6.24
C LYS A 127 -5.67 -17.18 5.73
N VAL A 128 -4.75 -16.63 6.51
CA VAL A 128 -3.32 -16.70 6.18
C VAL A 128 -2.84 -18.11 6.51
N VAL A 129 -2.44 -18.85 5.48
CA VAL A 129 -1.94 -20.23 5.60
C VAL A 129 -0.45 -20.22 5.92
N GLN A 130 0.31 -19.37 5.24
CA GLN A 130 1.74 -19.19 5.46
C GLN A 130 2.11 -17.73 5.30
N SER A 131 3.07 -17.27 6.10
CA SER A 131 3.65 -15.94 5.95
C SER A 131 5.11 -15.94 6.34
N LYS A 132 5.90 -15.03 5.77
CA LYS A 132 7.25 -14.76 6.26
C LYS A 132 7.25 -14.28 7.72
N CYS A 133 6.19 -13.62 8.15
CA CYS A 133 6.01 -13.19 9.54
C CYS A 133 5.07 -14.15 10.27
N ARG A 134 5.62 -14.90 11.24
CA ARG A 134 4.88 -15.89 12.05
C ARG A 134 3.63 -15.30 12.74
N THR A 135 3.68 -14.05 13.16
CA THR A 135 2.54 -13.37 13.81
C THR A 135 1.32 -13.19 12.89
N LEU A 136 1.52 -13.25 11.57
CA LEU A 136 0.44 -13.17 10.59
C LEU A 136 -0.12 -14.54 10.21
N GLU A 137 0.54 -15.63 10.57
CA GLU A 137 0.04 -16.98 10.30
C GLU A 137 -1.26 -17.22 11.08
N ASP A 138 -2.15 -18.03 10.50
CA ASP A 138 -3.46 -18.39 11.03
C ASP A 138 -4.47 -17.24 11.21
N LEU A 139 -4.11 -16.01 10.85
CA LEU A 139 -5.06 -14.90 10.86
C LEU A 139 -6.18 -15.13 9.86
N ALA A 140 -7.41 -15.18 10.36
CA ALA A 140 -8.60 -15.42 9.55
C ALA A 140 -9.64 -14.32 9.75
N GLY A 141 -10.34 -13.98 8.68
CA GLY A 141 -11.37 -12.95 8.72
C GLY A 141 -12.08 -12.73 7.40
N ILE A 142 -13.06 -11.83 7.42
CA ILE A 142 -13.72 -11.34 6.20
C ILE A 142 -12.91 -10.17 5.66
N CYS A 143 -12.58 -10.19 4.37
CA CYS A 143 -11.88 -9.09 3.73
C CYS A 143 -12.83 -7.91 3.51
N VAL A 144 -12.60 -6.82 4.24
CA VAL A 144 -13.42 -5.60 4.15
C VAL A 144 -12.86 -4.63 3.11
N MET A 145 -11.55 -4.64 2.89
CA MET A 145 -10.90 -3.73 1.95
C MET A 145 -9.73 -4.41 1.27
N ASP A 146 -9.75 -4.37 -0.06
CA ASP A 146 -8.69 -4.83 -0.94
C ASP A 146 -8.00 -3.63 -1.61
N THR A 147 -6.71 -3.47 -1.35
CA THR A 147 -5.86 -2.43 -1.99
C THR A 147 -4.73 -3.08 -2.78
N LYS A 148 -3.92 -2.29 -3.48
CA LYS A 148 -2.81 -2.84 -4.29
C LYS A 148 -1.92 -3.83 -3.54
N ASN A 149 -1.52 -3.52 -2.30
CA ASN A 149 -0.49 -4.27 -1.58
C ASN A 149 -0.99 -4.93 -0.28
N VAL A 150 -2.14 -4.51 0.24
CA VAL A 150 -2.64 -4.98 1.53
C VAL A 150 -4.11 -5.39 1.45
N LEU A 151 -4.47 -6.38 2.26
CA LEU A 151 -5.84 -6.77 2.57
C LEU A 151 -6.15 -6.38 4.01
N LYS A 152 -7.34 -5.82 4.26
CA LYS A 152 -7.82 -5.60 5.62
C LYS A 152 -8.85 -6.67 5.97
N LEU A 153 -8.49 -7.57 6.88
CA LEU A 153 -9.34 -8.65 7.34
C LEU A 153 -9.97 -8.29 8.69
N LEU A 154 -11.28 -8.45 8.79
CA LEU A 154 -12.01 -8.36 10.05
C LEU A 154 -12.10 -9.76 10.67
N GLY A 155 -11.41 -9.95 11.79
CA GLY A 155 -11.43 -11.20 12.54
C GLY A 155 -12.71 -11.39 13.34
N LYS A 156 -12.96 -12.63 13.78
CA LYS A 156 -14.08 -12.95 14.70
C LYS A 156 -13.93 -12.29 16.07
N ASP A 157 -12.75 -11.79 16.39
CA ASP A 157 -12.45 -10.99 17.58
C ASP A 157 -12.85 -9.51 17.42
N HIS A 158 -13.57 -9.17 16.35
CA HIS A 158 -13.98 -7.80 16.00
C HIS A 158 -12.78 -6.84 15.81
N ARG A 159 -11.59 -7.38 15.48
CA ARG A 159 -10.40 -6.57 15.20
C ARG A 159 -10.09 -6.54 13.71
N LEU A 160 -9.95 -5.33 13.18
CA LEU A 160 -9.52 -5.12 11.79
C LEU A 160 -7.99 -5.20 11.70
N ARG A 161 -7.48 -6.16 10.95
CA ARG A 161 -6.04 -6.43 10.78
C ARG A 161 -5.63 -6.12 9.34
N THR A 162 -4.55 -5.36 9.18
CA THR A 162 -4.00 -5.05 7.84
C THR A 162 -2.88 -6.02 7.54
N ILE A 163 -3.05 -6.84 6.49
CA ILE A 163 -2.13 -7.91 6.13
C ILE A 163 -1.47 -7.60 4.78
N PRO A 164 -0.13 -7.59 4.69
CA PRO A 164 0.59 -7.41 3.45
C PRO A 164 0.46 -8.65 2.55
N LYS A 165 0.22 -8.43 1.26
CA LYS A 165 0.01 -9.51 0.29
C LYS A 165 1.33 -10.15 -0.19
N SER A 166 2.40 -9.39 -0.35
CA SER A 166 3.63 -9.86 -1.00
C SER A 166 4.26 -11.10 -0.36
N GLU A 167 4.18 -11.21 0.97
CA GLU A 167 4.85 -12.25 1.78
C GLU A 167 3.85 -13.21 2.44
N CYS A 168 2.61 -13.28 1.95
CA CYS A 168 1.57 -14.12 2.53
C CYS A 168 0.93 -15.04 1.50
N VAL A 169 0.54 -16.22 1.95
CA VAL A 169 -0.27 -17.20 1.23
C VAL A 169 -1.64 -17.25 1.89
N PHE A 170 -2.69 -17.03 1.10
CA PHE A 170 -4.05 -16.94 1.58
C PHE A 170 -4.84 -18.19 1.19
N GLY A 171 -5.48 -18.82 2.17
CA GLY A 171 -6.47 -19.87 1.98
C GLY A 171 -7.88 -19.29 1.90
N MET A 172 -8.67 -19.80 0.97
CA MET A 172 -10.07 -19.43 0.76
C MET A 172 -10.90 -20.70 0.53
N LYS A 173 -12.09 -20.78 1.13
CA LYS A 173 -13.01 -21.89 0.92
C LYS A 173 -14.12 -21.48 -0.05
N VAL A 174 -14.31 -22.25 -1.12
CA VAL A 174 -15.39 -22.08 -2.10
C VAL A 174 -16.06 -23.42 -2.30
N GLY A 175 -17.35 -23.52 -1.97
CA GLY A 175 -18.08 -24.79 -1.99
C GLY A 175 -17.46 -25.84 -1.06
N ASN A 176 -17.20 -27.02 -1.61
CA ASN A 176 -16.53 -28.14 -0.94
C ASN A 176 -15.00 -28.04 -0.96
N MET A 177 -14.40 -27.15 -1.77
CA MET A 177 -12.95 -27.11 -1.97
C MET A 177 -12.28 -25.92 -1.27
N GLN A 178 -11.01 -26.12 -0.90
CA GLN A 178 -10.15 -25.10 -0.34
C GLN A 178 -9.07 -24.72 -1.35
N PHE A 179 -8.96 -23.43 -1.62
CA PHE A 179 -8.03 -22.84 -2.57
C PHE A 179 -6.95 -22.06 -1.86
N THR A 180 -5.75 -22.08 -2.43
CA THR A 180 -4.58 -21.37 -1.90
C THR A 180 -4.08 -20.36 -2.92
N ILE A 181 -4.10 -19.09 -2.54
CA ILE A 181 -3.71 -17.97 -3.41
C ILE A 181 -2.42 -17.36 -2.86
N PHE A 182 -1.36 -17.38 -3.67
CA PHE A 182 -0.14 -16.65 -3.34
C PHE A 182 -0.38 -15.14 -3.45
N GLY A 183 -0.18 -14.42 -2.35
CA GLY A 183 -0.45 -12.99 -2.30
C GLY A 183 0.43 -12.16 -3.24
N LYS A 184 1.58 -12.69 -3.70
CA LYS A 184 2.37 -12.10 -4.80
C LYS A 184 1.54 -11.85 -6.05
N HIS A 185 0.60 -12.72 -6.39
CA HIS A 185 -0.30 -12.55 -7.54
C HIS A 185 -1.44 -11.55 -7.26
N LEU A 186 -1.73 -11.28 -5.99
CA LEU A 186 -2.73 -10.31 -5.57
C LEU A 186 -2.18 -8.88 -5.45
N ASN A 187 -0.88 -8.65 -5.70
CA ASN A 187 -0.20 -7.33 -5.63
C ASN A 187 -0.58 -6.36 -6.77
N ILE A 188 -1.85 -6.33 -7.13
CA ILE A 188 -2.44 -5.53 -8.20
C ILE A 188 -3.71 -4.91 -7.62
N ARG A 189 -4.08 -3.72 -8.09
CA ARG A 189 -5.35 -3.09 -7.70
C ARG A 189 -6.52 -4.00 -8.13
N PRO A 190 -7.58 -4.17 -7.32
CA PRO A 190 -8.70 -5.05 -7.68
C PRO A 190 -9.27 -4.77 -9.08
N ALA A 191 -9.49 -3.50 -9.41
CA ALA A 191 -9.99 -3.08 -10.73
C ALA A 191 -9.08 -3.48 -11.90
N GLU A 192 -7.75 -3.51 -11.69
CA GLU A 192 -6.80 -3.95 -12.72
C GLU A 192 -6.69 -5.49 -12.78
N ARG A 193 -6.92 -6.18 -11.65
CA ARG A 193 -6.80 -7.64 -11.53
C ARG A 193 -7.82 -8.36 -12.41
N SER A 194 -9.04 -7.84 -12.50
CA SER A 194 -10.11 -8.44 -13.29
C SER A 194 -9.81 -8.44 -14.81
N VAL A 195 -9.02 -7.48 -15.29
CA VAL A 195 -8.73 -7.30 -16.73
C VAL A 195 -7.39 -7.94 -17.12
N LYS A 196 -6.41 -7.98 -16.22
CA LYS A 196 -5.07 -8.49 -16.53
C LYS A 196 -5.07 -10.01 -16.72
N LYS A 197 -4.38 -10.46 -17.78
CA LYS A 197 -4.07 -11.87 -18.00
C LYS A 197 -2.93 -12.27 -17.05
N ILE A 198 -3.26 -12.97 -15.98
CA ILE A 198 -2.29 -13.51 -15.02
C ILE A 198 -1.66 -14.75 -15.67
N LYS A 199 -0.32 -14.81 -15.73
CA LYS A 199 0.41 -15.85 -16.48
C LYS A 199 0.77 -17.10 -15.67
N ASN A 200 0.68 -17.09 -14.33
CA ASN A 200 1.11 -18.20 -13.49
C ASN A 200 0.02 -18.61 -12.47
N PHE A 201 -0.11 -19.92 -12.28
CA PHE A 201 -1.27 -20.63 -11.72
C PHE A 201 -1.33 -20.71 -10.19
N VAL A 202 -2.56 -20.89 -9.71
CA VAL A 202 -2.93 -21.33 -8.35
C VAL A 202 -2.55 -22.80 -8.22
N GLU A 203 -1.72 -23.15 -7.25
CA GLU A 203 -1.42 -24.55 -6.96
C GLU A 203 -2.47 -25.11 -5.99
N PRO A 204 -3.09 -26.26 -6.32
CA PRO A 204 -3.89 -26.99 -5.35
C PRO A 204 -3.02 -27.54 -4.24
N PHE A 205 -3.58 -27.64 -3.04
CA PHE A 205 -2.96 -28.38 -1.95
C PHE A 205 -3.32 -29.86 -2.10
N MET A 206 -2.33 -30.75 -2.01
CA MET A 206 -2.50 -32.19 -1.91
C MET A 206 -2.73 -32.59 -0.46
#